data_AF-A0A1W0WMA9-F1
#
_entry.id   AF-A0A1W0WMA9-F1
#
_cell.length_a   1.000
_cell.length_b   1.000
_cell.length_c   1.000
_cell.angle_alpha   90.00
_cell.angle_beta   90.00
_cell.angle_gamma   90.00
#
_symmetry.space_group_name_H-M   'P 1'
#
loop_
_entity.id
_entity.type
_entity.pdbx_description
1 polymer ?
#
loop_
_entity_poly.entity_id
_entity_poly.type
_entity_poly.pdbx_seq_one_letter_code
_entity_poly.pdbx_strand_id
1 'polypeptide(L)'
;MAEAESYAELAQLLKSLPPKHPLVTITLRSLSTATCSTTALTALAEHPGLMNQLIGMLNFTEDSANTVLNQDCLLQVLVNVSSADSWSDEVFAKLREAICLELAAFDQRPLLGNSALLDKMFAILSNLSRRQLDALEVFNRINAEKLRLFVTKFDAANRDPAKSEFQFLPSLFVNLSAVSEFRKVLMDDSRLVIQRLLPFMDTKFPLAVRGAVMRLVRNCTFDSEFHQWLLGPKVSLLSYLLLPLAGPEEFDEEDTDKLPVDLQFLPAEKTREPDADLRVVLLESLLQLCCTEFGRHFLRDHGGYLILREFHKWETNPAVRYACENAVDPLISDEPLDHMKDLKRVDVPDHLVQEFNQINKTLQEPYLSRPGSSSIMARGALKDGDKPRGKMSAYAFFLQICREDHKKKHPNDQVNFAEFSKKCAEKWKGLTDKEKTRFHDLAAGDKARFEKDMAGYVPPEGSGRSGKRKRGKKDPNAPKRALSAFFWFCNDERPKVRAIHSNMAVGDVAKELGKKWALVSAADKVRYEQLAAKDRERYQKEIAEYKASLGLPVKRGPGASAAGPPRKAALPAAQEASDDDDEEEDSDDE
;
A
#
# COMPACT_ATOMS: atom_id res chain seq x y z
N MET A 1 -32.17 44.56 -12.01
CA MET A 1 -33.63 44.80 -12.04
C MET A 1 -34.30 44.04 -13.17
N ALA A 2 -34.00 44.28 -14.45
CA ALA A 2 -34.63 43.57 -15.57
C ALA A 2 -34.42 42.03 -15.56
N GLU A 3 -33.22 41.55 -15.19
CA GLU A 3 -32.97 40.10 -15.03
C GLU A 3 -33.64 39.50 -13.78
N ALA A 4 -33.80 40.30 -12.71
CA ALA A 4 -34.39 39.86 -11.45
C ALA A 4 -35.91 39.68 -11.54
N GLU A 5 -36.59 40.54 -12.30
CA GLU A 5 -38.01 40.36 -12.65
C GLU A 5 -38.21 39.11 -13.51
N SER A 6 -37.28 38.83 -14.43
CA SER A 6 -37.32 37.66 -15.29
C SER A 6 -37.29 36.32 -14.52
N TYR A 7 -36.43 36.17 -13.49
CA TYR A 7 -36.38 34.91 -12.73
C TYR A 7 -37.61 34.68 -11.83
N ALA A 8 -38.20 35.75 -11.30
CA ALA A 8 -39.45 35.66 -10.55
C ALA A 8 -40.63 35.26 -11.45
N GLU A 9 -40.70 35.83 -12.65
CA GLU A 9 -41.68 35.44 -13.69
C GLU A 9 -41.49 33.97 -14.11
N LEU A 10 -40.25 33.53 -14.29
CA LEU A 10 -39.93 32.13 -14.59
C LEU A 10 -40.39 31.18 -13.47
N ALA A 11 -40.21 31.55 -12.21
CA ALA A 11 -40.69 30.75 -11.07
C ALA A 11 -42.22 30.62 -11.10
N GLN A 12 -42.92 31.71 -11.39
CA GLN A 12 -44.39 31.73 -11.50
C GLN A 12 -44.88 30.93 -12.71
N LEU A 13 -44.17 31.00 -13.84
CA LEU A 13 -44.45 30.20 -15.04
C LEU A 13 -44.31 28.70 -14.74
N LEU A 14 -43.19 28.29 -14.14
CA LEU A 14 -42.93 26.90 -13.78
C LEU A 14 -43.93 26.36 -12.74
N LYS A 15 -44.48 27.23 -11.89
CA LYS A 15 -45.51 26.89 -10.90
C LYS A 15 -46.91 26.74 -11.50
N SER A 16 -47.23 27.53 -12.53
CA SER A 16 -48.57 27.58 -13.12
C SER A 16 -48.82 26.52 -14.19
N LEU A 17 -47.77 25.93 -14.75
CA LEU A 17 -47.87 24.96 -15.83
C LEU A 17 -47.76 23.50 -15.33
N PRO A 18 -48.44 22.55 -15.98
CA PRO A 18 -48.28 21.14 -15.65
C PRO A 18 -46.86 20.66 -16.02
N PRO A 19 -46.28 19.68 -15.29
CA PRO A 19 -44.91 19.21 -15.53
C PRO A 19 -44.60 18.74 -16.95
N LYS A 20 -45.62 18.30 -17.70
CA LYS A 20 -45.51 17.83 -19.10
C LYS A 20 -45.66 18.95 -20.14
N HIS A 21 -45.90 20.19 -19.72
CA HIS A 21 -46.14 21.29 -20.65
C HIS A 21 -44.87 21.60 -21.48
N PRO A 22 -44.96 21.79 -22.81
CA PRO A 22 -43.80 22.07 -23.65
C PRO A 22 -42.98 23.30 -23.22
N LEU A 23 -43.65 24.34 -22.71
CA LEU A 23 -42.96 25.52 -22.18
C LEU A 23 -42.08 25.17 -20.97
N VAL A 24 -42.46 24.21 -20.12
CA VAL A 24 -41.62 23.77 -19.00
C VAL A 24 -40.31 23.18 -19.52
N THR A 25 -40.37 22.34 -20.57
CA THR A 25 -39.18 21.78 -21.22
C THR A 25 -38.27 22.86 -21.78
N ILE A 26 -38.84 23.85 -22.47
CA ILE A 26 -38.08 24.96 -23.06
C ILE A 26 -37.43 25.79 -21.96
N THR A 27 -38.17 26.12 -20.91
CA THR A 27 -37.66 26.89 -19.76
C THR A 27 -36.51 26.15 -19.06
N LEU A 28 -36.67 24.86 -18.75
CA LEU A 28 -35.62 24.07 -18.10
C LEU A 28 -34.36 23.95 -18.97
N ARG A 29 -34.50 23.78 -20.29
CA ARG A 29 -33.36 23.74 -21.22
C ARG A 29 -32.64 25.09 -21.32
N SER A 30 -33.41 26.19 -21.27
CA SER A 30 -32.83 27.54 -21.23
C SER A 30 -32.06 27.74 -19.92
N LEU A 31 -32.63 27.33 -18.78
CA LEU A 31 -31.99 27.41 -17.48
C LEU A 31 -30.74 26.52 -17.39
N SER A 32 -30.76 25.30 -17.94
CA SER A 32 -29.60 24.40 -17.93
C SER A 32 -28.42 25.01 -18.68
N THR A 33 -28.68 25.72 -19.77
CA THR A 33 -27.65 26.43 -20.54
C THR A 33 -27.18 27.68 -19.80
N ALA A 34 -28.10 28.47 -19.25
CA ALA A 34 -27.77 29.71 -18.53
C ALA A 34 -26.92 29.45 -17.28
N THR A 35 -27.25 28.41 -16.51
CA THR A 35 -26.55 28.04 -15.27
C THR A 35 -25.14 27.49 -15.48
N CYS A 36 -24.68 27.32 -16.72
CA CYS A 36 -23.26 27.09 -17.00
C CYS A 36 -22.39 28.34 -16.74
N SER A 37 -23.00 29.53 -16.61
CA SER A 37 -22.31 30.78 -16.28
C SER A 37 -22.37 31.10 -14.79
N THR A 38 -21.23 31.44 -14.19
CA THR A 38 -21.14 31.89 -12.79
C THR A 38 -22.01 33.12 -12.53
N THR A 39 -22.10 34.05 -13.49
CA THR A 39 -22.94 35.25 -13.36
C THR A 39 -24.42 34.88 -13.22
N ALA A 40 -24.88 33.92 -14.03
CA ALA A 40 -26.26 33.45 -13.95
C ALA A 40 -26.50 32.72 -12.62
N LEU A 41 -25.57 31.88 -12.15
CA LEU A 41 -25.70 31.19 -10.87
C LEU A 41 -25.82 32.16 -9.68
N THR A 42 -25.02 33.23 -9.67
CA THR A 42 -25.10 34.28 -8.65
C THR A 42 -26.44 35.02 -8.73
N ALA A 43 -26.90 35.37 -9.93
CA ALA A 43 -28.20 36.02 -10.11
C ALA A 43 -29.37 35.12 -9.65
N LEU A 44 -29.34 33.82 -9.97
CA LEU A 44 -30.35 32.86 -9.51
C LEU A 44 -30.37 32.74 -7.98
N ALA A 45 -29.21 32.85 -7.31
CA ALA A 45 -29.11 32.73 -5.86
C ALA A 45 -29.86 33.85 -5.11
N GLU A 46 -30.07 35.01 -5.74
CA GLU A 46 -30.91 36.10 -5.21
C GLU A 46 -32.42 35.74 -5.21
N HIS A 47 -32.81 34.63 -5.84
CA HIS A 47 -34.19 34.19 -6.02
C HIS A 47 -34.45 32.78 -5.46
N PRO A 48 -34.45 32.60 -4.13
CA PRO A 48 -34.66 31.28 -3.50
C PRO A 48 -36.05 30.68 -3.81
N GLY A 49 -37.03 31.50 -4.19
CA GLY A 49 -38.36 31.04 -4.62
C GLY A 49 -38.31 30.17 -5.89
N LEU A 50 -37.47 30.54 -6.87
CA LEU A 50 -37.26 29.74 -8.07
C LEU A 50 -36.63 28.40 -7.71
N MET A 51 -35.67 28.39 -6.79
CA MET A 51 -34.98 27.18 -6.36
C MET A 51 -35.90 26.20 -5.64
N ASN A 52 -36.75 26.68 -4.73
CA ASN A 52 -37.78 25.86 -4.10
C ASN A 52 -38.76 25.28 -5.15
N GLN A 53 -39.10 26.05 -6.19
CA GLN A 53 -39.93 25.56 -7.28
C GLN A 53 -39.22 24.46 -8.09
N LEU A 54 -37.95 24.65 -8.42
CA LEU A 54 -37.15 23.65 -9.14
C LEU A 54 -37.01 22.34 -8.33
N ILE A 55 -36.73 22.41 -7.02
CA ILE A 55 -36.70 21.22 -6.15
C ILE A 55 -38.08 20.53 -6.15
N GLY A 56 -39.17 21.29 -6.04
CA GLY A 56 -40.53 20.77 -6.05
C GLY A 56 -40.97 20.12 -7.37
N MET A 57 -40.21 20.32 -8.46
CA MET A 57 -40.45 19.70 -9.76
C MET A 57 -39.80 18.32 -9.91
N LEU A 58 -38.99 17.87 -8.95
CA LEU A 58 -38.43 16.52 -8.96
C LEU A 58 -39.56 15.49 -8.91
N ASN A 59 -39.65 14.66 -9.94
CA ASN A 59 -40.66 13.61 -10.04
C ASN A 59 -40.16 12.46 -10.91
N PHE A 60 -39.94 11.31 -10.27
CA PHE A 60 -39.42 10.10 -10.92
C PHE A 60 -40.45 8.95 -10.94
N THR A 61 -41.74 9.26 -10.78
CA THR A 61 -42.83 8.25 -10.72
C THR A 61 -43.44 7.91 -12.08
N GLU A 62 -43.40 8.83 -13.05
CA GLU A 62 -44.02 8.64 -14.37
C GLU A 62 -42.97 8.47 -15.47
N ASP A 63 -43.02 7.34 -16.20
CA ASP A 63 -42.14 7.05 -17.32
C ASP A 63 -42.75 7.52 -18.66
N SER A 64 -42.72 8.84 -18.88
CA SER A 64 -43.03 9.43 -20.19
C SER A 64 -41.79 10.12 -20.76
N ALA A 65 -41.61 10.09 -22.08
CA ALA A 65 -40.45 10.69 -22.74
C ALA A 65 -40.25 12.18 -22.38
N ASN A 66 -41.36 12.94 -22.28
CA ASN A 66 -41.31 14.34 -21.85
C ASN A 66 -40.91 14.49 -20.37
N THR A 67 -41.34 13.55 -19.51
CA THR A 67 -40.92 13.53 -18.11
C THR A 67 -39.41 13.28 -18.00
N VAL A 68 -38.87 12.29 -18.74
CA VAL A 68 -37.43 11.98 -18.74
C VAL A 68 -36.62 13.21 -19.15
N LEU A 69 -36.99 13.87 -20.26
CA LEU A 69 -36.29 15.05 -20.75
C LEU A 69 -36.35 16.21 -19.74
N ASN A 70 -37.51 16.44 -19.12
CA ASN A 70 -37.67 17.49 -18.12
C ASN A 70 -36.84 17.22 -16.87
N GLN A 71 -36.82 15.97 -16.38
CA GLN A 71 -35.99 15.59 -15.25
C GLN A 71 -34.50 15.66 -15.59
N ASP A 72 -34.10 15.33 -16.84
CA ASP A 72 -32.71 15.47 -17.29
C ASP A 72 -32.24 16.92 -17.26
N CYS A 73 -33.00 17.83 -17.87
CA CYS A 73 -32.71 19.27 -17.86
C CYS A 73 -32.75 19.85 -16.43
N LEU A 74 -33.74 19.45 -15.63
CA LEU A 74 -33.86 19.88 -14.23
C LEU A 74 -32.64 19.43 -13.41
N LEU A 75 -32.29 18.15 -13.47
CA LEU A 75 -31.11 17.64 -12.76
C LEU A 75 -29.84 18.33 -13.23
N GLN A 76 -29.70 18.66 -14.52
CA GLN A 76 -28.55 19.41 -15.00
C GLN A 76 -28.48 20.82 -14.39
N VAL A 77 -29.60 21.53 -14.27
CA VAL A 77 -29.67 22.81 -13.54
C VAL A 77 -29.23 22.62 -12.09
N LEU A 78 -29.72 21.59 -11.42
CA LEU A 78 -29.41 21.30 -10.01
C LEU A 78 -27.94 20.90 -9.81
N VAL A 79 -27.33 20.19 -10.75
CA VAL A 79 -25.88 19.91 -10.75
C VAL A 79 -25.10 21.21 -10.78
N ASN A 80 -25.41 22.12 -11.71
CA ASN A 80 -24.75 23.41 -11.83
C ASN A 80 -24.94 24.25 -10.55
N VAL A 81 -26.16 24.32 -10.02
CA VAL A 81 -26.49 25.03 -8.77
C VAL A 81 -25.70 24.48 -7.58
N SER A 82 -25.69 23.15 -7.41
CA SER A 82 -24.99 22.50 -6.29
C SER A 82 -23.48 22.69 -6.31
N SER A 83 -22.91 23.00 -7.48
CA SER A 83 -21.46 23.22 -7.65
C SER A 83 -21.00 24.62 -7.22
N ALA A 84 -21.91 25.58 -7.08
CA ALA A 84 -21.59 26.96 -6.74
C ALA A 84 -21.79 27.25 -5.25
N ASP A 85 -20.87 27.94 -4.60
CA ASP A 85 -20.97 28.26 -3.16
C ASP A 85 -21.85 29.50 -2.86
N SER A 86 -22.68 29.94 -3.82
CA SER A 86 -23.47 31.18 -3.74
C SER A 86 -24.83 31.04 -3.06
N TRP A 87 -25.23 29.83 -2.65
CA TRP A 87 -26.56 29.55 -2.11
C TRP A 87 -26.55 29.38 -0.59
N SER A 88 -27.69 29.65 0.05
CA SER A 88 -27.83 29.47 1.49
C SER A 88 -27.81 27.99 1.89
N ASP A 89 -27.30 27.70 3.09
CA ASP A 89 -27.29 26.35 3.66
C ASP A 89 -28.70 25.74 3.72
N GLU A 90 -29.75 26.55 3.92
CA GLU A 90 -31.14 26.09 3.95
C GLU A 90 -31.58 25.52 2.58
N VAL A 91 -31.20 26.18 1.49
CA VAL A 91 -31.52 25.72 0.12
C VAL A 91 -30.79 24.42 -0.17
N PHE A 92 -29.50 24.33 0.19
CA PHE A 92 -28.73 23.10 0.03
C PHE A 92 -29.24 21.95 0.89
N ALA A 93 -29.68 22.22 2.11
CA ALA A 93 -30.32 21.21 2.96
C ALA A 93 -31.60 20.66 2.29
N LYS A 94 -32.48 21.54 1.78
CA LYS A 94 -33.70 21.13 1.06
C LYS A 94 -33.40 20.32 -0.20
N LEU A 95 -32.42 20.76 -1.00
CA LEU A 95 -32.02 20.04 -2.21
C LEU A 95 -31.46 18.66 -1.87
N ARG A 96 -30.54 18.59 -0.89
CA ARG A 96 -29.97 17.33 -0.41
C ARG A 96 -31.05 16.38 0.10
N GLU A 97 -31.99 16.89 0.91
CA GLU A 97 -33.11 16.10 1.43
C GLU A 97 -33.97 15.52 0.31
N ALA A 98 -34.36 16.35 -0.67
CA ALA A 98 -35.16 15.92 -1.82
C ALA A 98 -34.47 14.82 -2.62
N ILE A 99 -33.17 14.98 -2.94
CA ILE A 99 -32.42 13.97 -3.68
C ILE A 99 -32.27 12.68 -2.86
N CYS A 100 -32.00 12.78 -1.56
CA CYS A 100 -31.90 11.60 -0.69
C CYS A 100 -33.23 10.84 -0.60
N LEU A 101 -34.36 11.54 -0.54
CA LEU A 101 -35.69 10.93 -0.48
C LEU A 101 -35.98 10.11 -1.74
N GLU A 102 -35.64 10.66 -2.91
CA GLU A 102 -35.81 9.98 -4.20
C GLU A 102 -34.88 8.75 -4.33
N LEU A 103 -33.63 8.84 -3.86
CA LEU A 103 -32.70 7.69 -3.85
C LEU A 103 -33.08 6.63 -2.80
N ALA A 104 -33.59 7.03 -1.63
CA ALA A 104 -34.06 6.09 -0.63
C ALA A 104 -35.27 5.28 -1.13
N ALA A 105 -36.15 5.92 -1.92
CA ALA A 105 -37.29 5.31 -2.56
C ALA A 105 -37.00 4.71 -3.95
N PHE A 106 -35.73 4.48 -4.30
CA PHE A 106 -35.28 4.06 -5.65
C PHE A 106 -36.14 2.96 -6.29
N ASP A 107 -36.55 1.93 -5.54
CA ASP A 107 -37.33 0.79 -6.08
C ASP A 107 -38.72 1.21 -6.59
N GLN A 108 -39.22 2.35 -6.11
CA GLN A 108 -40.52 2.92 -6.48
C GLN A 108 -40.39 4.02 -7.54
N ARG A 109 -39.18 4.27 -8.05
CA ARG A 109 -38.86 5.36 -9.00
C ARG A 109 -38.39 4.78 -10.33
N PRO A 110 -39.29 4.37 -11.23
CA PRO A 110 -38.92 3.71 -12.49
C PRO A 110 -37.96 4.55 -13.35
N LEU A 111 -38.10 5.88 -13.32
CA LEU A 111 -37.26 6.79 -14.08
C LEU A 111 -35.77 6.75 -13.65
N LEU A 112 -35.49 6.39 -12.41
CA LEU A 112 -34.12 6.22 -11.91
C LEU A 112 -33.45 4.92 -12.39
N GLY A 113 -34.17 4.10 -13.15
CA GLY A 113 -33.58 3.06 -13.98
C GLY A 113 -32.65 3.62 -15.07
N ASN A 114 -32.81 4.89 -15.44
CA ASN A 114 -31.93 5.59 -16.36
C ASN A 114 -30.60 5.98 -15.67
N SER A 115 -29.49 5.36 -16.08
CA SER A 115 -28.16 5.61 -15.53
C SER A 115 -27.76 7.09 -15.58
N ALA A 116 -28.11 7.81 -16.63
CA ALA A 116 -27.72 9.21 -16.82
C ALA A 116 -28.45 10.17 -15.88
N LEU A 117 -29.70 9.88 -15.51
CA LEU A 117 -30.43 10.63 -14.47
C LEU A 117 -29.85 10.32 -13.09
N LEU A 118 -29.64 9.03 -12.81
CA LEU A 118 -29.11 8.57 -11.53
C LEU A 118 -27.70 9.12 -11.27
N ASP A 119 -26.82 9.17 -12.28
CA ASP A 119 -25.49 9.75 -12.13
C ASP A 119 -25.51 11.26 -11.84
N LYS A 120 -26.46 12.01 -12.42
CA LYS A 120 -26.66 13.43 -12.07
C LYS A 120 -27.10 13.61 -10.63
N MET A 121 -27.90 12.70 -10.08
CA MET A 121 -28.26 12.73 -8.65
C MET A 121 -27.04 12.47 -7.77
N PHE A 122 -26.16 11.54 -8.15
CA PHE A 122 -24.89 11.32 -7.46
C PHE A 122 -23.98 12.55 -7.57
N ALA A 123 -23.95 13.23 -8.73
CA ALA A 123 -23.21 14.47 -8.91
C ALA A 123 -23.69 15.56 -7.93
N ILE A 124 -25.01 15.79 -7.83
CA ILE A 124 -25.59 16.74 -6.87
C ILE A 124 -25.18 16.39 -5.44
N LEU A 125 -25.35 15.13 -5.02
CA LEU A 125 -24.97 14.73 -3.66
C LEU A 125 -23.47 14.83 -3.43
N SER A 126 -22.63 14.53 -4.42
CA SER A 126 -21.18 14.67 -4.30
C SER A 126 -20.78 16.14 -4.07
N ASN A 127 -21.47 17.10 -4.68
CA ASN A 127 -21.23 18.52 -4.42
C ASN A 127 -21.73 18.96 -3.04
N LEU A 128 -22.88 18.44 -2.61
CA LEU A 128 -23.55 18.81 -1.35
C LEU A 128 -23.09 18.03 -0.12
N SER A 129 -22.13 17.11 -0.25
CA SER A 129 -21.61 16.27 0.84
C SER A 129 -20.13 16.52 1.16
N ARG A 130 -19.53 17.61 0.64
CA ARG A 130 -18.13 17.95 0.88
C ARG A 130 -17.79 18.19 2.36
N ARG A 131 -18.77 18.62 3.17
CA ARG A 131 -18.62 18.79 4.63
C ARG A 131 -19.05 17.52 5.37
N GLN A 132 -18.34 17.18 6.44
CA GLN A 132 -18.58 15.94 7.22
C GLN A 132 -20.01 15.83 7.75
N LEU A 133 -20.62 16.93 8.22
CA LEU A 133 -22.00 16.92 8.72
C LEU A 133 -23.02 16.63 7.62
N ASP A 134 -22.83 17.19 6.43
CA ASP A 134 -23.70 16.93 5.29
C ASP A 134 -23.55 15.49 4.78
N ALA A 135 -22.32 14.96 4.76
CA ALA A 135 -22.04 13.57 4.43
C ALA A 135 -22.75 12.59 5.40
N LEU A 136 -22.69 12.87 6.70
CA LEU A 136 -23.43 12.12 7.71
C LEU A 136 -24.94 12.16 7.46
N GLU A 137 -25.46 13.34 7.08
CA GLU A 137 -26.87 13.51 6.78
C GLU A 137 -27.33 12.68 5.56
N VAL A 138 -26.52 12.64 4.49
CA VAL A 138 -26.76 11.79 3.32
C VAL A 138 -26.74 10.32 3.72
N PHE A 139 -25.72 9.89 4.47
CA PHE A 139 -25.57 8.50 4.91
C PHE A 139 -26.75 8.02 5.78
N ASN A 140 -27.25 8.88 6.67
CA ASN A 140 -28.40 8.54 7.52
C ASN A 140 -29.71 8.38 6.74
N ARG A 141 -29.86 9.07 5.59
CA ARG A 141 -31.06 9.00 4.75
C ARG A 141 -31.00 7.88 3.72
N ILE A 142 -29.80 7.62 3.15
CA ILE A 142 -29.59 6.54 2.20
C ILE A 142 -28.97 5.36 2.96
N ASN A 143 -29.82 4.42 3.39
CA ASN A 143 -29.38 3.28 4.18
C ASN A 143 -28.30 2.43 3.46
N ALA A 144 -27.58 1.63 4.25
CA ALA A 144 -26.49 0.78 3.75
C ALA A 144 -26.91 -0.18 2.62
N GLU A 145 -28.13 -0.70 2.64
CA GLU A 145 -28.64 -1.60 1.61
C GLU A 145 -28.82 -0.89 0.25
N LYS A 146 -29.29 0.35 0.24
CA LYS A 146 -29.37 1.17 -0.98
C LYS A 146 -27.99 1.51 -1.53
N LEU A 147 -27.04 1.86 -0.67
CA LEU A 147 -25.66 2.11 -1.08
C LEU A 147 -25.03 0.85 -1.72
N ARG A 148 -25.28 -0.33 -1.15
CA ARG A 148 -24.85 -1.63 -1.72
C ARG A 148 -25.49 -1.92 -3.08
N LEU A 149 -26.77 -1.59 -3.26
CA LEU A 149 -27.44 -1.69 -4.56
C LEU A 149 -26.75 -0.79 -5.59
N PHE A 150 -26.39 0.43 -5.22
CA PHE A 150 -25.69 1.37 -6.11
C PHE A 150 -24.28 0.89 -6.46
N VAL A 151 -23.52 0.31 -5.52
CA VAL A 151 -22.24 -0.38 -5.83
C VAL A 151 -22.45 -1.48 -6.87
N THR A 152 -23.53 -2.27 -6.74
CA THR A 152 -23.80 -3.36 -7.67
C THR A 152 -24.16 -2.86 -9.07
N LYS A 153 -24.89 -1.75 -9.16
CA LYS A 153 -25.16 -1.06 -10.44
C LYS A 153 -23.89 -0.47 -11.05
N PHE A 154 -23.06 0.16 -10.23
CA PHE A 154 -21.78 0.71 -10.64
C PHE A 154 -20.86 -0.35 -11.22
N ASP A 155 -20.70 -1.48 -10.53
CA ASP A 155 -19.91 -2.62 -11.01
C ASP A 155 -20.44 -3.16 -12.33
N ALA A 156 -21.76 -3.37 -12.44
CA ALA A 156 -22.38 -3.85 -13.68
C ALA A 156 -22.18 -2.89 -14.87
N ALA A 157 -22.28 -1.58 -14.63
CA ALA A 157 -22.16 -0.57 -15.68
C ALA A 157 -20.70 -0.29 -16.09
N ASN A 158 -19.72 -0.70 -15.29
CA ASN A 158 -18.30 -0.46 -15.54
C ASN A 158 -17.52 -1.74 -15.90
N ARG A 159 -18.20 -2.81 -16.31
CA ARG A 159 -17.55 -4.03 -16.82
C ARG A 159 -16.73 -3.80 -18.09
N ASP A 160 -17.19 -2.87 -18.93
CA ASP A 160 -16.47 -2.41 -20.12
C ASP A 160 -15.87 -1.02 -19.81
N PRO A 161 -14.54 -0.90 -19.63
CA PRO A 161 -13.90 0.38 -19.36
C PRO A 161 -14.17 1.45 -20.42
N ALA A 162 -14.41 1.05 -21.68
CA ALA A 162 -14.69 1.98 -22.77
C ALA A 162 -16.08 2.63 -22.70
N LYS A 163 -16.99 2.04 -21.89
CA LYS A 163 -18.37 2.52 -21.68
C LYS A 163 -18.66 2.79 -20.22
N SER A 164 -17.65 3.28 -19.50
CA SER A 164 -17.76 3.58 -18.08
C SER A 164 -18.87 4.59 -17.78
N GLU A 165 -19.82 4.19 -16.93
CA GLU A 165 -20.90 5.04 -16.41
C GLU A 165 -20.69 5.33 -14.91
N PHE A 166 -21.55 6.19 -14.34
CA PHE A 166 -21.55 6.52 -12.91
C PHE A 166 -20.26 7.19 -12.41
N GLN A 167 -19.90 8.31 -13.04
CA GLN A 167 -18.65 9.01 -12.74
C GLN A 167 -18.64 9.61 -11.33
N PHE A 168 -19.83 9.92 -10.78
CA PHE A 168 -19.95 10.67 -9.53
C PHE A 168 -20.25 9.79 -8.30
N LEU A 169 -20.66 8.53 -8.48
CA LEU A 169 -20.89 7.64 -7.34
C LEU A 169 -19.62 7.42 -6.49
N PRO A 170 -18.43 7.14 -7.09
CA PRO A 170 -17.21 7.02 -6.30
C PRO A 170 -16.87 8.30 -5.55
N SER A 171 -17.04 9.47 -6.17
CA SER A 171 -16.81 10.78 -5.53
C SER A 171 -17.74 11.03 -4.35
N LEU A 172 -19.01 10.65 -4.47
CA LEU A 172 -19.94 10.66 -3.34
C LEU A 172 -19.42 9.76 -2.21
N PHE A 173 -18.97 8.54 -2.51
CA PHE A 173 -18.42 7.64 -1.49
C PHE A 173 -17.14 8.19 -0.83
N VAL A 174 -16.28 8.89 -1.57
CA VAL A 174 -15.13 9.59 -0.98
C VAL A 174 -15.60 10.56 0.11
N ASN A 175 -16.63 11.36 -0.16
CA ASN A 175 -17.17 12.28 0.82
C ASN A 175 -17.83 11.55 2.01
N LEU A 176 -18.64 10.53 1.74
CA LEU A 176 -19.28 9.73 2.78
C LEU A 176 -18.24 9.00 3.67
N SER A 177 -17.07 8.67 3.13
CA SER A 177 -15.98 8.04 3.88
C SER A 177 -15.31 8.95 4.92
N ALA A 178 -15.67 10.23 4.99
CA ALA A 178 -15.37 11.06 6.16
C ALA A 178 -16.08 10.56 7.43
N VAL A 179 -17.19 9.81 7.28
CA VAL A 179 -17.96 9.21 8.37
C VAL A 179 -17.44 7.80 8.66
N SER A 180 -17.05 7.52 9.90
CA SER A 180 -16.46 6.23 10.30
C SER A 180 -17.44 5.06 10.09
N GLU A 181 -18.72 5.29 10.37
CA GLU A 181 -19.80 4.30 10.21
C GLU A 181 -19.96 3.88 8.75
N PHE A 182 -19.81 4.81 7.80
CA PHE A 182 -19.84 4.48 6.37
C PHE A 182 -18.62 3.66 5.96
N ARG A 183 -17.42 4.00 6.45
CA ARG A 183 -16.21 3.19 6.20
C ARG A 183 -16.36 1.76 6.71
N LYS A 184 -16.99 1.55 7.87
CA LYS A 184 -17.33 0.21 8.39
C LYS A 184 -18.27 -0.57 7.47
N VAL A 185 -19.21 0.09 6.80
CA VAL A 185 -20.08 -0.55 5.80
C VAL A 185 -19.28 -0.99 4.57
N LEU A 186 -18.31 -0.19 4.11
CA LEU A 186 -17.45 -0.55 2.98
C LEU A 186 -16.47 -1.68 3.33
N MET A 187 -16.00 -1.70 4.57
CA MET A 187 -15.03 -2.66 5.11
C MET A 187 -15.69 -3.88 5.79
N ASP A 188 -16.97 -4.13 5.51
CA ASP A 188 -17.70 -5.32 5.97
C ASP A 188 -17.11 -6.59 5.34
N ASP A 189 -16.56 -7.47 6.19
CA ASP A 189 -15.85 -8.69 5.80
C ASP A 189 -16.76 -9.75 5.15
N SER A 190 -18.06 -9.67 5.42
CA SER A 190 -19.07 -10.59 4.88
C SER A 190 -19.53 -10.21 3.47
N ARG A 191 -19.37 -8.93 3.09
CA ARG A 191 -19.89 -8.38 1.83
C ARG A 191 -18.82 -7.99 0.83
N LEU A 192 -17.57 -7.78 1.27
CA LEU A 192 -16.41 -7.48 0.41
C LEU A 192 -16.63 -6.27 -0.52
N VAL A 193 -17.34 -5.24 -0.04
CA VAL A 193 -17.71 -4.07 -0.86
C VAL A 193 -16.47 -3.34 -1.38
N ILE A 194 -15.50 -3.04 -0.50
CA ILE A 194 -14.26 -2.37 -0.89
C ILE A 194 -13.47 -3.18 -1.93
N GLN A 195 -13.43 -4.51 -1.81
CA GLN A 195 -12.70 -5.39 -2.73
C GLN A 195 -13.26 -5.29 -4.15
N ARG A 196 -14.60 -5.21 -4.29
CA ARG A 196 -15.25 -5.03 -5.59
C ARG A 196 -14.89 -3.71 -6.26
N LEU A 197 -14.47 -2.71 -5.49
CA LEU A 197 -14.11 -1.40 -6.02
C LEU A 197 -12.64 -1.33 -6.49
N LEU A 198 -11.74 -2.16 -5.97
CA LEU A 198 -10.30 -2.09 -6.28
C LEU A 198 -9.95 -2.20 -7.78
N PRO A 199 -10.62 -3.03 -8.61
CA PRO A 199 -10.32 -3.09 -10.04
C PRO A 199 -10.47 -1.75 -10.78
N PHE A 200 -11.28 -0.82 -10.26
CA PHE A 200 -11.51 0.49 -10.87
C PHE A 200 -10.35 1.47 -10.63
N MET A 201 -9.32 1.08 -9.89
CA MET A 201 -8.07 1.83 -9.75
C MET A 201 -7.14 1.69 -10.97
N ASP A 202 -7.49 0.87 -11.96
CA ASP A 202 -6.68 0.63 -13.15
C ASP A 202 -6.73 1.82 -14.14
N THR A 203 -5.62 2.08 -14.84
CA THR A 203 -5.48 3.20 -15.78
C THR A 203 -6.44 3.15 -16.97
N LYS A 204 -7.04 1.99 -17.26
CA LYS A 204 -8.08 1.82 -18.28
C LYS A 204 -9.39 2.56 -17.95
N PHE A 205 -9.63 2.89 -16.68
CA PHE A 205 -10.81 3.63 -16.26
C PHE A 205 -10.59 5.14 -16.32
N PRO A 206 -11.66 5.94 -16.54
CA PRO A 206 -11.58 7.39 -16.52
C PRO A 206 -10.96 7.93 -15.24
N LEU A 207 -10.20 9.04 -15.35
CA LEU A 207 -9.50 9.66 -14.23
C LEU A 207 -10.45 9.98 -13.05
N ALA A 208 -11.68 10.42 -13.33
CA ALA A 208 -12.68 10.72 -12.32
C ALA A 208 -13.03 9.50 -11.46
N VAL A 209 -13.25 8.34 -12.11
CA VAL A 209 -13.58 7.08 -11.43
C VAL A 209 -12.36 6.53 -10.70
N ARG A 210 -11.24 6.37 -11.42
CA ARG A 210 -9.98 5.84 -10.87
C ARG A 210 -9.51 6.64 -9.67
N GLY A 211 -9.45 7.95 -9.82
CA GLY A 211 -8.97 8.85 -8.78
C GLY A 211 -9.87 8.87 -7.56
N ALA A 212 -11.20 8.86 -7.75
CA ALA A 212 -12.13 8.79 -6.63
C ALA A 212 -12.04 7.45 -5.88
N VAL A 213 -11.91 6.32 -6.57
CA VAL A 213 -11.74 5.02 -5.93
C VAL A 213 -10.42 4.96 -5.14
N MET A 214 -9.32 5.47 -5.68
CA MET A 214 -8.04 5.56 -4.95
C MET A 214 -8.16 6.40 -3.68
N ARG A 215 -8.84 7.55 -3.74
CA ARG A 215 -9.08 8.41 -2.56
C ARG A 215 -10.00 7.73 -1.53
N LEU A 216 -11.00 6.98 -2.00
CA LEU A 216 -11.88 6.21 -1.13
C LEU A 216 -11.11 5.12 -0.38
N VAL A 217 -10.26 4.37 -1.09
CA VAL A 217 -9.36 3.36 -0.52
C VAL A 217 -8.43 4.00 0.51
N ARG A 218 -7.80 5.12 0.17
CA ARG A 218 -6.96 5.91 1.10
C ARG A 218 -7.73 6.23 2.38
N ASN A 219 -8.98 6.70 2.27
CA ASN A 219 -9.78 7.00 3.45
C ASN A 219 -10.13 5.75 4.27
N CYS A 220 -10.32 4.59 3.64
CA CYS A 220 -10.53 3.31 4.35
C CYS A 220 -9.28 2.86 5.11
N THR A 221 -8.06 3.20 4.66
CA THR A 221 -6.82 2.89 5.38
C THR A 221 -6.60 3.72 6.66
N PHE A 222 -7.50 4.67 6.99
CA PHE A 222 -7.39 5.38 8.27
C PHE A 222 -7.70 4.53 9.49
N ASP A 223 -8.60 3.56 9.37
CA ASP A 223 -9.04 2.74 10.49
C ASP A 223 -8.08 1.55 10.67
N SER A 224 -7.13 1.68 11.61
CA SER A 224 -6.07 0.69 11.84
C SER A 224 -6.58 -0.70 12.21
N GLU A 225 -7.79 -0.80 12.74
CA GLU A 225 -8.45 -2.07 13.08
C GLU A 225 -8.69 -2.96 11.85
N PHE A 226 -8.80 -2.39 10.65
CA PHE A 226 -9.07 -3.14 9.42
C PHE A 226 -7.80 -3.49 8.62
N HIS A 227 -6.61 -3.01 9.00
CA HIS A 227 -5.39 -3.20 8.20
C HIS A 227 -5.08 -4.67 7.93
N GLN A 228 -5.23 -5.53 8.93
CA GLN A 228 -4.98 -6.97 8.78
C GLN A 228 -5.95 -7.61 7.77
N TRP A 229 -7.21 -7.18 7.78
CA TRP A 229 -8.21 -7.67 6.85
C TRP A 229 -8.01 -7.13 5.42
N LEU A 230 -7.72 -5.83 5.28
CA LEU A 230 -7.43 -5.18 4.00
C LEU A 230 -6.20 -5.78 3.29
N LEU A 231 -5.15 -6.07 4.06
CA LEU A 231 -3.93 -6.70 3.54
C LEU A 231 -4.08 -8.22 3.36
N GLY A 232 -5.09 -8.82 4.00
CA GLY A 232 -5.34 -10.25 3.93
C GLY A 232 -5.79 -10.73 2.54
N PRO A 233 -5.79 -12.06 2.30
CA PRO A 233 -5.96 -12.66 0.98
C PRO A 233 -7.33 -12.45 0.34
N LYS A 234 -8.34 -12.03 1.11
CA LYS A 234 -9.68 -11.74 0.58
C LYS A 234 -9.73 -10.42 -0.18
N VAL A 235 -8.97 -9.43 0.26
CA VAL A 235 -8.98 -8.07 -0.30
C VAL A 235 -7.70 -7.82 -1.11
N SER A 236 -6.55 -8.34 -0.65
CA SER A 236 -5.25 -8.22 -1.30
C SER A 236 -4.90 -6.77 -1.66
N LEU A 237 -5.23 -5.83 -0.76
CA LEU A 237 -5.13 -4.40 -1.05
C LEU A 237 -3.72 -3.98 -1.49
N LEU A 238 -2.68 -4.61 -0.94
CA LEU A 238 -1.29 -4.26 -1.24
C LEU A 238 -0.97 -4.35 -2.75
N SER A 239 -1.47 -5.40 -3.44
CA SER A 239 -1.26 -5.53 -4.89
C SER A 239 -1.82 -4.34 -5.65
N TYR A 240 -3.04 -3.89 -5.30
CA TYR A 240 -3.71 -2.77 -5.96
C TYR A 240 -3.07 -1.41 -5.65
N LEU A 241 -2.40 -1.28 -4.50
CA LEU A 241 -1.65 -0.06 -4.17
C LEU A 241 -0.28 -0.01 -4.84
N LEU A 242 0.42 -1.14 -4.92
CA LEU A 242 1.77 -1.20 -5.49
C LEU A 242 1.77 -1.27 -7.02
N LEU A 243 0.80 -1.94 -7.64
CA LEU A 243 0.78 -2.14 -9.09
C LEU A 243 0.79 -0.82 -9.89
N PRO A 244 0.05 0.24 -9.52
CA PRO A 244 0.15 1.53 -10.20
C PRO A 244 1.48 2.26 -9.97
N LEU A 245 2.21 1.93 -8.89
CA LEU A 245 3.54 2.49 -8.59
C LEU A 245 4.69 1.67 -9.21
N ALA A 246 4.42 0.41 -9.61
CA ALA A 246 5.40 -0.46 -10.23
C ALA A 246 5.64 -0.11 -11.71
N GLY A 247 6.91 -0.16 -12.12
CA GLY A 247 7.35 0.01 -13.50
C GLY A 247 7.80 -1.30 -14.13
N PRO A 248 8.52 -1.25 -15.26
CA PRO A 248 8.99 -2.42 -16.00
C PRO A 248 10.31 -2.99 -15.46
N GLU A 249 10.71 -2.63 -14.23
CA GLU A 249 11.99 -3.06 -13.66
C GLU A 249 12.02 -4.58 -13.42
N GLU A 250 13.18 -5.19 -13.70
CA GLU A 250 13.44 -6.60 -13.42
C GLU A 250 14.08 -6.74 -12.03
N PHE A 251 13.55 -7.66 -11.23
CA PHE A 251 14.10 -8.05 -9.93
C PHE A 251 14.80 -9.41 -10.05
N ASP A 252 15.73 -9.71 -9.13
CA ASP A 252 16.29 -11.06 -9.04
C ASP A 252 15.26 -12.06 -8.50
N GLU A 253 15.58 -13.35 -8.54
CA GLU A 253 14.64 -14.43 -8.17
C GLU A 253 14.15 -14.29 -6.72
N GLU A 254 15.06 -13.99 -5.79
CA GLU A 254 14.73 -13.84 -4.37
C GLU A 254 13.83 -12.62 -4.11
N ASP A 255 14.12 -11.48 -4.74
CA ASP A 255 13.30 -10.28 -4.64
C ASP A 255 11.94 -10.46 -5.35
N THR A 256 11.90 -11.20 -6.47
CA THR A 256 10.66 -11.48 -7.21
C THR A 256 9.73 -12.39 -6.42
N ASP A 257 10.25 -13.41 -5.75
CA ASP A 257 9.47 -14.36 -4.94
C ASP A 257 8.76 -13.68 -3.75
N LYS A 258 9.30 -12.56 -3.26
CA LYS A 258 8.68 -11.74 -2.20
C LYS A 258 7.50 -10.92 -2.72
N LEU A 259 7.46 -10.58 -4.00
CA LEU A 259 6.41 -9.70 -4.54
C LEU A 259 5.07 -10.43 -4.64
N PRO A 260 3.93 -9.72 -4.48
CA PRO A 260 2.62 -10.26 -4.81
C PRO A 260 2.58 -10.73 -6.26
N VAL A 261 1.81 -11.79 -6.53
CA VAL A 261 1.75 -12.47 -7.84
C VAL A 261 1.50 -11.48 -9.00
N ASP A 262 0.64 -10.49 -8.79
CA ASP A 262 0.29 -9.48 -9.81
C ASP A 262 1.43 -8.53 -10.16
N LEU A 263 2.46 -8.43 -9.30
CA LEU A 263 3.65 -7.60 -9.50
C LEU A 263 4.85 -8.40 -10.02
N GLN A 264 4.75 -9.74 -10.09
CA GLN A 264 5.82 -10.56 -10.63
C GLN A 264 5.81 -10.52 -12.17
N PHE A 265 7.00 -10.37 -12.77
CA PHE A 265 7.22 -10.46 -14.22
C PHE A 265 6.36 -9.51 -15.07
N LEU A 266 6.25 -8.25 -14.64
CA LEU A 266 5.54 -7.19 -15.36
C LEU A 266 6.06 -7.05 -16.81
N PRO A 267 5.18 -6.73 -17.77
CA PRO A 267 5.58 -6.53 -19.16
C PRO A 267 6.44 -5.27 -19.32
N ALA A 268 7.28 -5.22 -20.37
CA ALA A 268 8.14 -4.08 -20.65
C ALA A 268 7.35 -2.78 -20.94
N GLU A 269 6.11 -2.92 -21.40
CA GLU A 269 5.18 -1.82 -21.66
C GLU A 269 4.50 -1.30 -20.39
N LYS A 270 4.75 -1.90 -19.22
CA LYS A 270 4.13 -1.49 -17.95
C LYS A 270 4.59 -0.09 -17.58
N THR A 271 3.65 0.85 -17.54
CA THR A 271 3.87 2.21 -17.06
C THR A 271 3.27 2.41 -15.68
N ARG A 272 3.83 3.35 -14.93
CA ARG A 272 3.31 3.83 -13.65
C ARG A 272 2.07 4.71 -13.85
N GLU A 273 1.36 5.01 -12.77
CA GLU A 273 0.25 5.98 -12.75
C GLU A 273 0.74 7.34 -13.27
N PRO A 274 0.15 7.87 -14.36
CA PRO A 274 0.58 9.13 -14.95
C PRO A 274 0.26 10.36 -14.09
N ASP A 275 -0.79 10.32 -13.28
CA ASP A 275 -1.21 11.45 -12.47
C ASP A 275 -0.37 11.57 -11.18
N ALA A 276 0.23 12.74 -10.95
CA ALA A 276 1.09 12.98 -9.79
C ALA A 276 0.32 12.97 -8.47
N ASP A 277 -0.89 13.52 -8.44
CA ASP A 277 -1.69 13.60 -7.23
C ASP A 277 -2.19 12.19 -6.83
N LEU A 278 -2.52 11.34 -7.81
CA LEU A 278 -2.88 9.95 -7.54
C LEU A 278 -1.70 9.12 -7.04
N ARG A 279 -0.48 9.37 -7.54
CA ARG A 279 0.73 8.77 -6.96
C ARG A 279 0.89 9.15 -5.49
N VAL A 280 0.66 10.42 -5.11
CA VAL A 280 0.64 10.84 -3.70
C VAL A 280 -0.43 10.10 -2.91
N VAL A 281 -1.66 9.99 -3.41
CA VAL A 281 -2.76 9.28 -2.72
C VAL A 281 -2.41 7.81 -2.45
N LEU A 282 -1.77 7.13 -3.41
CA LEU A 282 -1.33 5.74 -3.23
C LEU A 282 -0.24 5.62 -2.16
N LEU A 283 0.74 6.52 -2.18
CA LEU A 283 1.82 6.56 -1.18
C LEU A 283 1.30 6.90 0.22
N GLU A 284 0.35 7.83 0.33
CA GLU A 284 -0.34 8.10 1.59
C GLU A 284 -1.10 6.89 2.11
N SER A 285 -1.75 6.12 1.23
CA SER A 285 -2.44 4.88 1.61
C SER A 285 -1.46 3.85 2.18
N LEU A 286 -0.28 3.69 1.55
CA LEU A 286 0.79 2.82 2.06
C LEU A 286 1.33 3.32 3.41
N LEU A 287 1.54 4.63 3.56
CA LEU A 287 1.96 5.24 4.81
C LEU A 287 0.94 4.98 5.94
N GLN A 288 -0.36 5.11 5.65
CA GLN A 288 -1.40 4.80 6.63
C GLN A 288 -1.33 3.35 7.11
N LEU A 289 -1.08 2.39 6.20
CA LEU A 289 -0.89 0.99 6.54
C LEU A 289 0.37 0.78 7.41
N CYS A 290 1.46 1.51 7.12
CA CYS A 290 2.71 1.51 7.89
C CYS A 290 2.57 2.07 9.32
N CYS A 291 1.45 2.71 9.68
CA CYS A 291 1.25 3.19 11.05
C CYS A 291 1.19 2.04 12.08
N THR A 292 0.81 0.84 11.65
CA THR A 292 0.74 -0.37 12.49
C THR A 292 1.96 -1.27 12.33
N GLU A 293 2.40 -1.93 13.40
CA GLU A 293 3.45 -2.96 13.35
C GLU A 293 3.13 -4.03 12.29
N PHE A 294 1.91 -4.58 12.31
CA PHE A 294 1.47 -5.57 11.32
C PHE A 294 1.64 -5.06 9.89
N GLY A 295 1.17 -3.85 9.59
CA GLY A 295 1.29 -3.27 8.25
C GLY A 295 2.73 -3.10 7.80
N ARG A 296 3.63 -2.62 8.68
CA ARG A 296 5.07 -2.50 8.35
C ARG A 296 5.69 -3.85 8.01
N HIS A 297 5.50 -4.84 8.89
CA HIS A 297 6.01 -6.19 8.64
C HIS A 297 5.44 -6.77 7.35
N PHE A 298 4.12 -6.67 7.16
CA PHE A 298 3.47 -7.17 5.95
C PHE A 298 4.03 -6.54 4.68
N LEU A 299 4.23 -5.21 4.64
CA LEU A 299 4.81 -4.53 3.49
C LEU A 299 6.27 -4.91 3.26
N ARG A 300 7.08 -5.11 4.31
CA ARG A 300 8.47 -5.59 4.17
C ARG A 300 8.51 -7.01 3.60
N ASP A 301 7.70 -7.90 4.15
CA ASP A 301 7.67 -9.32 3.81
C ASP A 301 7.15 -9.55 2.37
N HIS A 302 6.30 -8.64 1.87
CA HIS A 302 5.73 -8.70 0.51
C HIS A 302 6.41 -7.73 -0.47
N GLY A 303 7.68 -7.37 -0.23
CA GLY A 303 8.50 -6.63 -1.20
C GLY A 303 8.07 -5.18 -1.47
N GLY A 304 7.23 -4.57 -0.62
CA GLY A 304 6.77 -3.19 -0.79
C GLY A 304 7.92 -2.17 -0.87
N TYR A 305 8.99 -2.37 -0.09
CA TYR A 305 10.19 -1.53 -0.16
C TYR A 305 10.88 -1.59 -1.53
N LEU A 306 10.90 -2.75 -2.18
CA LEU A 306 11.58 -2.93 -3.47
C LEU A 306 10.93 -2.07 -4.55
N ILE A 307 9.60 -2.08 -4.61
CA ILE A 307 8.80 -1.27 -5.53
C ILE A 307 9.01 0.22 -5.24
N LEU A 308 8.91 0.63 -3.98
CA LEU A 308 9.05 2.04 -3.59
C LEU A 308 10.46 2.58 -3.85
N ARG A 309 11.50 1.76 -3.69
CA ARG A 309 12.88 2.12 -4.00
C ARG A 309 13.07 2.44 -5.48
N GLU A 310 12.62 1.57 -6.38
CA GLU A 310 12.73 1.83 -7.83
C GLU A 310 11.80 2.96 -8.28
N PHE A 311 10.60 3.05 -7.69
CA PHE A 311 9.69 4.18 -7.91
C PHE A 311 10.34 5.52 -7.56
N HIS A 312 10.99 5.65 -6.40
CA HIS A 312 11.66 6.88 -5.97
C HIS A 312 12.82 7.29 -6.89
N LYS A 313 13.55 6.33 -7.48
CA LYS A 313 14.62 6.62 -8.46
C LYS A 313 14.05 7.18 -9.76
N TRP A 314 12.92 6.65 -10.21
CA TRP A 314 12.24 7.07 -11.43
C TRP A 314 11.51 8.41 -11.25
N GLU A 315 10.98 8.69 -10.07
CA GLU A 315 10.16 9.87 -9.79
C GLU A 315 10.97 11.17 -9.83
N THR A 316 10.43 12.15 -10.53
CA THR A 316 11.01 13.50 -10.64
C THR A 316 10.20 14.56 -9.90
N ASN A 317 8.89 14.34 -9.67
CA ASN A 317 8.05 15.31 -8.98
C ASN A 317 8.44 15.40 -7.48
N PRO A 318 8.87 16.56 -6.97
CA PRO A 318 9.31 16.70 -5.59
C PRO A 318 8.27 16.32 -4.54
N ALA A 319 6.99 16.65 -4.75
CA ALA A 319 5.93 16.33 -3.81
C ALA A 319 5.69 14.81 -3.72
N VAL A 320 5.75 14.12 -4.86
CA VAL A 320 5.60 12.67 -4.92
C VAL A 320 6.81 11.96 -4.29
N ARG A 321 8.02 12.45 -4.54
CA ARG A 321 9.23 11.93 -3.90
C ARG A 321 9.16 12.05 -2.38
N TYR A 322 8.74 13.20 -1.88
CA TYR A 322 8.57 13.42 -0.44
C TYR A 322 7.52 12.47 0.16
N ALA A 323 6.38 12.28 -0.50
CA ALA A 323 5.39 11.28 -0.09
C ALA A 323 5.97 9.86 -0.08
N CYS A 324 6.84 9.53 -1.03
CA CYS A 324 7.52 8.23 -1.09
C CYS A 324 8.54 8.05 0.03
N GLU A 325 9.30 9.08 0.37
CA GLU A 325 10.22 9.08 1.52
C GLU A 325 9.45 8.83 2.81
N ASN A 326 8.35 9.55 3.04
CA ASN A 326 7.49 9.33 4.21
C ASN A 326 6.94 7.90 4.29
N ALA A 327 6.57 7.29 3.16
CA ALA A 327 6.07 5.91 3.14
C ALA A 327 7.17 4.87 3.39
N VAL A 328 8.42 5.17 3.00
CA VAL A 328 9.58 4.27 3.14
C VAL A 328 10.23 4.36 4.51
N ASP A 329 10.28 5.55 5.13
CA ASP A 329 10.96 5.78 6.40
C ASP A 329 10.53 4.78 7.50
N PRO A 330 9.23 4.49 7.71
CA PRO A 330 8.79 3.48 8.67
C PRO A 330 9.22 2.05 8.30
N LEU A 331 9.45 1.75 7.03
CA LEU A 331 9.84 0.42 6.57
C LEU A 331 11.32 0.12 6.82
N ILE A 332 12.18 1.15 6.77
CA ILE A 332 13.64 1.02 6.98
C ILE A 332 14.08 1.32 8.42
N SER A 333 13.24 1.99 9.20
CA SER A 333 13.52 2.33 10.59
C SER A 333 13.39 1.11 11.52
N ASP A 334 14.07 1.17 12.66
CA ASP A 334 13.89 0.19 13.73
C ASP A 334 12.45 0.22 14.27
N GLU A 335 11.93 -0.93 14.69
CA GLU A 335 10.58 -1.00 15.25
C GLU A 335 10.44 -0.14 16.52
N PRO A 336 9.35 0.64 16.64
CA PRO A 336 9.04 1.38 17.85
C PRO A 336 8.94 0.47 19.08
N LEU A 337 9.17 1.05 20.27
CA LEU A 337 8.98 0.35 21.55
C LEU A 337 7.55 -0.20 21.67
N ASP A 338 7.35 -1.29 22.43
CA ASP A 338 6.09 -2.04 22.54
C ASP A 338 4.84 -1.19 22.82
N HIS A 339 4.98 -0.06 23.53
CA HIS A 339 3.87 0.84 23.87
C HIS A 339 3.57 1.90 22.78
N MET A 340 4.39 1.99 21.72
CA MET A 340 4.27 2.95 20.60
C MET A 340 4.08 2.25 19.25
N LYS A 341 3.63 0.99 19.26
CA LYS A 341 3.50 0.17 18.05
C LYS A 341 2.43 0.65 17.06
N ASP A 342 1.36 1.25 17.57
CA ASP A 342 0.38 1.99 16.77
C ASP A 342 0.74 3.47 16.80
N LEU A 343 1.39 3.93 15.74
CA LEU A 343 1.83 5.32 15.59
C LEU A 343 0.66 6.31 15.61
N LYS A 344 -0.59 5.86 15.39
CA LYS A 344 -1.81 6.71 15.45
C LYS A 344 -2.30 6.95 16.88
N ARG A 345 -1.83 6.17 17.87
CA ARG A 345 -2.28 6.24 19.27
C ARG A 345 -1.25 6.88 20.20
N VAL A 346 -0.14 7.38 19.65
CA VAL A 346 0.90 8.05 20.42
C VAL A 346 0.50 9.51 20.61
N ASP A 347 0.36 9.95 21.86
CA ASP A 347 0.12 11.36 22.18
C ASP A 347 1.36 12.18 21.81
N VAL A 348 1.21 13.08 20.83
CA VAL A 348 2.29 13.98 20.41
C VAL A 348 2.24 15.24 21.29
N PRO A 349 3.31 15.56 22.04
CA PRO A 349 3.38 16.78 22.85
C PRO A 349 3.09 18.06 22.04
N ASP A 350 2.35 19.00 22.63
CA ASP A 350 1.87 20.23 21.95
C ASP A 350 2.98 21.05 21.27
N HIS A 351 4.18 21.08 21.86
CA HIS A 351 5.33 21.78 21.30
C HIS A 351 5.82 21.16 19.98
N LEU A 352 5.78 19.83 19.85
CA LEU A 352 6.12 19.12 18.62
C LEU A 352 5.03 19.30 17.57
N VAL A 353 3.75 19.35 17.97
CA VAL A 353 2.64 19.66 17.05
C VAL A 353 2.82 21.04 16.42
N GLN A 354 3.21 22.05 17.21
CA GLN A 354 3.48 23.39 16.71
C GLN A 354 4.68 23.43 15.76
N GLU A 355 5.75 22.70 16.09
CA GLU A 355 6.94 22.58 15.25
C GLU A 355 6.62 21.86 13.92
N PHE A 356 5.89 20.74 13.95
CA PHE A 356 5.41 20.03 12.76
C PHE A 356 4.50 20.91 11.89
N ASN A 357 3.59 21.68 12.50
CA ASN A 357 2.73 22.60 11.77
C ASN A 357 3.53 23.73 11.11
N GLN A 358 4.56 24.25 11.78
CA GLN A 358 5.45 25.27 11.24
C GLN A 358 6.30 24.71 10.09
N ILE A 359 6.81 23.48 10.22
CA ILE A 359 7.52 22.75 9.16
C ILE A 359 6.59 22.51 7.97
N ASN A 360 5.39 21.98 8.17
CA ASN A 360 4.41 21.74 7.11
C ASN A 360 3.97 23.02 6.40
N LYS A 361 3.81 24.13 7.13
CA LYS A 361 3.52 25.45 6.56
C LYS A 361 4.67 25.99 5.72
N THR A 362 5.91 25.69 6.10
CA THR A 362 7.13 26.06 5.37
C THR A 362 7.35 25.16 4.15
N LEU A 363 6.90 23.89 4.19
CA LEU A 363 6.94 22.93 3.07
C LEU A 363 5.81 23.14 2.04
N GLN A 364 4.75 23.87 2.39
CA GLN A 364 3.64 24.25 1.49
C GLN A 364 3.93 25.48 0.60
N GLU A 365 5.01 26.23 0.86
CA GLU A 365 5.53 27.22 -0.10
C GLU A 365 6.20 26.51 -1.29
N PRO A 366 6.10 27.03 -2.54
CA PRO A 366 6.58 26.33 -3.72
C PRO A 366 8.06 25.97 -3.56
N TYR A 367 8.31 24.66 -3.64
CA TYR A 367 9.56 23.94 -3.42
C TYR A 367 10.65 24.27 -4.47
N LEU A 368 11.00 25.55 -4.63
CA LEU A 368 11.96 26.02 -5.64
C LEU A 368 13.37 26.27 -5.12
N SER A 369 13.64 26.24 -3.81
CA SER A 369 14.94 26.66 -3.30
C SER A 369 15.36 25.98 -1.99
N ARG A 370 15.68 24.68 -2.02
CA ARG A 370 16.67 24.13 -1.06
C ARG A 370 17.64 23.18 -1.76
N PRO A 371 18.94 23.50 -1.81
CA PRO A 371 19.98 22.52 -2.10
C PRO A 371 20.20 21.65 -0.85
N GLY A 372 20.02 20.34 -0.99
CA GLY A 372 20.52 19.34 -0.05
C GLY A 372 19.76 19.23 1.29
N SER A 373 18.63 18.52 1.30
CA SER A 373 18.32 17.66 2.44
C SER A 373 18.99 16.31 2.18
N SER A 374 19.79 15.82 3.11
CA SER A 374 20.50 14.54 2.98
C SER A 374 19.48 13.41 2.94
N SER A 375 19.14 12.94 1.73
CA SER A 375 18.22 11.82 1.49
C SER A 375 18.63 10.60 2.30
N ILE A 376 17.75 10.13 3.19
CA ILE A 376 17.96 8.88 3.96
C ILE A 376 17.97 7.68 2.99
N MET A 377 17.27 7.76 1.86
CA MET A 377 17.34 6.77 0.77
C MET A 377 18.73 6.68 0.12
N ALA A 378 19.54 7.75 0.15
CA ALA A 378 20.92 7.72 -0.33
C ALA A 378 21.86 6.91 0.58
N ARG A 379 21.48 6.64 1.84
CA ARG A 379 22.24 5.76 2.74
C ARG A 379 21.91 4.27 2.53
N GLY A 380 20.80 3.95 1.86
CA GLY A 380 20.29 2.58 1.71
C GLY A 380 20.49 1.93 0.33
N ALA A 381 20.60 2.68 -0.77
CA ALA A 381 20.77 2.07 -2.09
C ALA A 381 21.27 3.05 -3.15
N LEU A 382 22.60 3.13 -3.33
CA LEU A 382 23.19 3.37 -4.64
C LEU A 382 23.47 1.99 -5.26
N LYS A 383 22.51 1.42 -6.01
CA LYS A 383 22.82 0.42 -7.04
C LYS A 383 23.04 1.21 -8.32
N ASP A 384 24.28 1.22 -8.80
CA ASP A 384 24.75 1.89 -10.02
C ASP A 384 23.93 1.48 -11.25
N GLY A 385 23.61 2.45 -12.12
CA GLY A 385 23.03 2.19 -13.44
C GLY A 385 23.98 1.50 -14.42
N ASP A 386 25.30 1.53 -14.15
CA ASP A 386 26.33 0.82 -14.91
C ASP A 386 26.57 -0.61 -14.41
N LYS A 387 25.77 -1.11 -13.45
CA LYS A 387 25.90 -2.47 -12.95
C LYS A 387 25.42 -3.47 -14.03
N PRO A 388 26.26 -4.44 -14.45
CA PRO A 388 25.86 -5.46 -15.41
C PRO A 388 24.61 -6.24 -14.97
N ARG A 389 23.72 -6.56 -15.94
CA ARG A 389 22.51 -7.37 -15.71
C ARG A 389 22.87 -8.70 -15.05
N GLY A 390 22.10 -9.10 -14.03
CA GLY A 390 22.35 -10.32 -13.26
C GLY A 390 22.31 -11.59 -14.11
N LYS A 391 22.96 -12.66 -13.62
CA LYS A 391 22.96 -13.96 -14.29
C LYS A 391 21.57 -14.63 -14.22
N MET A 392 21.08 -15.12 -15.36
CA MET A 392 19.84 -15.88 -15.49
C MET A 392 20.08 -17.37 -15.21
N SER A 393 19.16 -17.99 -14.49
CA SER A 393 19.19 -19.43 -14.20
C SER A 393 18.67 -20.26 -15.37
N ALA A 394 18.98 -21.57 -15.37
CA ALA A 394 18.50 -22.51 -16.40
C ALA A 394 16.96 -22.55 -16.47
N TYR A 395 16.31 -22.43 -15.32
CA TYR A 395 14.86 -22.37 -15.23
C TYR A 395 14.28 -21.05 -15.78
N ALA A 396 14.96 -19.92 -15.58
CA ALA A 396 14.56 -18.63 -16.16
C ALA A 396 14.56 -18.65 -17.70
N PHE A 397 15.58 -19.26 -18.32
CA PHE A 397 15.59 -19.48 -19.77
C PHE A 397 14.46 -20.40 -20.24
N PHE A 398 14.14 -21.43 -19.47
CA PHE A 398 13.03 -22.33 -19.78
C PHE A 398 11.66 -21.64 -19.73
N LEU A 399 11.43 -20.80 -18.73
CA LEU A 399 10.21 -20.00 -18.61
C LEU A 399 10.06 -19.00 -19.76
N GLN A 400 11.15 -18.35 -20.15
CA GLN A 400 11.16 -17.42 -21.27
C GLN A 400 10.76 -18.11 -22.59
N ILE A 401 11.34 -19.27 -22.88
CA ILE A 401 10.99 -20.06 -24.07
C ILE A 401 9.54 -20.56 -24.01
N CYS A 402 9.06 -21.00 -22.85
CA CYS A 402 7.66 -21.42 -22.69
C CYS A 402 6.67 -20.25 -22.91
N ARG A 403 7.03 -19.03 -22.49
CA ARG A 403 6.24 -17.82 -22.70
C ARG A 403 6.18 -17.40 -24.17
N GLU A 404 7.31 -17.48 -24.88
CA GLU A 404 7.38 -17.22 -26.33
C GLU A 404 6.57 -18.23 -27.14
N ASP A 405 6.64 -19.51 -26.81
CA ASP A 405 5.85 -20.56 -27.45
C ASP A 405 4.35 -20.42 -27.19
N HIS A 406 3.96 -19.99 -25.98
CA HIS A 406 2.57 -19.69 -25.65
C HIS A 406 2.06 -18.47 -26.42
N LYS A 407 2.86 -17.39 -26.50
CA LYS A 407 2.54 -16.18 -27.26
C LYS A 407 2.39 -16.45 -28.77
N LYS A 408 3.19 -17.36 -29.33
CA LYS A 408 3.08 -17.80 -30.74
C LYS A 408 1.82 -18.64 -31.00
N LYS A 409 1.41 -19.47 -30.04
CA LYS A 409 0.24 -20.36 -30.18
C LYS A 409 -1.08 -19.68 -29.84
N HIS A 410 -1.06 -18.67 -28.97
CA HIS A 410 -2.24 -17.95 -28.50
C HIS A 410 -1.98 -16.42 -28.47
N PRO A 411 -2.01 -15.73 -29.63
CA PRO A 411 -1.63 -14.32 -29.72
C PRO A 411 -2.58 -13.32 -29.03
N ASN A 412 -3.86 -13.69 -28.84
CA ASN A 412 -4.92 -12.80 -28.34
C ASN A 412 -5.54 -13.26 -27.01
N ASP A 413 -4.97 -14.26 -26.33
CA ASP A 413 -5.53 -14.84 -25.10
C ASP A 413 -4.81 -14.26 -23.88
N GLN A 414 -5.57 -13.73 -22.90
CA GLN A 414 -4.99 -13.30 -21.63
C GLN A 414 -4.71 -14.53 -20.76
N VAL A 415 -3.42 -14.84 -20.61
CA VAL A 415 -2.98 -16.00 -19.85
C VAL A 415 -3.13 -15.73 -18.35
N ASN A 416 -3.91 -16.54 -17.64
CA ASN A 416 -3.87 -16.58 -16.18
C ASN A 416 -2.50 -17.11 -15.73
N PHE A 417 -1.63 -16.19 -15.30
CA PHE A 417 -0.22 -16.49 -15.05
C PHE A 417 0.00 -17.49 -13.92
N ALA A 418 -0.89 -17.54 -12.91
CA ALA A 418 -0.82 -18.52 -11.83
C ALA A 418 -0.99 -19.97 -12.36
N GLU A 419 -1.90 -20.18 -13.32
CA GLU A 419 -2.10 -21.48 -13.96
C GLU A 419 -0.97 -21.81 -14.95
N PHE A 420 -0.46 -20.80 -15.66
CA PHE A 420 0.64 -20.95 -16.60
C PHE A 420 1.97 -21.28 -15.91
N SER A 421 2.30 -20.59 -14.83
CA SER A 421 3.50 -20.85 -14.03
C SER A 421 3.46 -22.25 -13.41
N LYS A 422 2.29 -22.68 -12.91
CA LYS A 422 2.09 -24.05 -12.41
C LYS A 422 2.32 -25.11 -13.50
N LYS A 423 1.78 -24.91 -14.70
CA LYS A 423 2.01 -25.80 -15.86
C LYS A 423 3.49 -25.82 -16.28
N CYS A 424 4.19 -24.70 -16.21
CA CYS A 424 5.62 -24.64 -16.52
C CYS A 424 6.47 -25.35 -15.45
N ALA A 425 6.16 -25.19 -14.17
CA ALA A 425 6.84 -25.89 -13.08
C ALA A 425 6.64 -27.43 -13.17
N GLU A 426 5.44 -27.89 -13.51
CA GLU A 426 5.14 -29.31 -13.78
C GLU A 426 5.92 -29.82 -14.99
N LYS A 427 5.98 -29.04 -16.08
CA LYS A 427 6.73 -29.37 -17.29
C LYS A 427 8.24 -29.41 -17.03
N TRP A 428 8.79 -28.51 -16.21
CA TRP A 428 10.21 -28.52 -15.81
C TRP A 428 10.56 -29.75 -14.96
N LYS A 429 9.67 -30.16 -14.06
CA LYS A 429 9.82 -31.41 -13.28
C LYS A 429 9.81 -32.64 -14.18
N GLY A 430 9.03 -32.63 -15.25
CA GLY A 430 8.93 -33.72 -16.23
C GLY A 430 10.03 -33.79 -17.30
N LEU A 431 10.87 -32.76 -17.43
CA LEU A 431 11.98 -32.77 -18.39
C LEU A 431 13.09 -33.73 -17.95
N THR A 432 13.62 -34.46 -18.93
CA THR A 432 14.78 -35.34 -18.74
C THR A 432 16.06 -34.54 -18.56
N ASP A 433 17.07 -35.12 -17.90
CA ASP A 433 18.34 -34.43 -17.64
C ASP A 433 19.03 -33.97 -18.94
N LYS A 434 18.84 -34.71 -20.04
CA LYS A 434 19.34 -34.32 -21.37
C LYS A 434 18.66 -33.05 -21.92
N GLU A 435 17.39 -32.83 -21.64
CA GLU A 435 16.66 -31.64 -22.08
C GLU A 435 16.96 -30.44 -21.17
N LYS A 436 17.15 -30.69 -19.86
CA LYS A 436 17.62 -29.68 -18.91
C LYS A 436 19.04 -29.23 -19.21
N THR A 437 19.89 -30.12 -19.75
CA THR A 437 21.28 -29.80 -20.13
C THR A 437 21.34 -28.59 -21.05
N ARG A 438 20.45 -28.47 -22.05
CA ARG A 438 20.38 -27.30 -22.94
C ARG A 438 20.17 -25.98 -22.17
N PHE A 439 19.35 -26.00 -21.12
CA PHE A 439 19.09 -24.82 -20.30
C PHE A 439 20.23 -24.53 -19.33
N HIS A 440 20.89 -25.57 -18.83
CA HIS A 440 22.11 -25.43 -18.03
C HIS A 440 23.26 -24.84 -18.87
N ASP A 441 23.39 -25.20 -20.13
CA ASP A 441 24.38 -24.64 -21.06
C ASP A 441 24.10 -23.15 -21.34
N LEU A 442 22.83 -22.78 -21.53
CA LEU A 442 22.41 -21.37 -21.68
C LEU A 442 22.71 -20.56 -20.41
N ALA A 443 22.41 -21.10 -19.23
CA ALA A 443 22.73 -20.47 -17.95
C ALA A 443 24.25 -20.37 -17.70
N ALA A 444 25.03 -21.34 -18.16
CA ALA A 444 26.48 -21.31 -18.09
C ALA A 444 27.08 -20.22 -19.01
N GLY A 445 26.53 -20.07 -20.23
CA GLY A 445 26.92 -18.98 -21.14
C GLY A 445 26.54 -17.60 -20.60
N ASP A 446 25.38 -17.49 -19.95
CA ASP A 446 24.90 -16.27 -19.29
C ASP A 446 25.75 -15.88 -18.07
N LYS A 447 26.14 -16.89 -17.27
CA LYS A 447 27.12 -16.74 -16.19
C LYS A 447 28.47 -16.24 -16.71
N ALA A 448 28.97 -16.77 -17.82
CA ALA A 448 30.22 -16.33 -18.41
C ALA A 448 30.15 -14.89 -18.95
N ARG A 449 29.01 -14.48 -19.52
CA ARG A 449 28.76 -13.07 -19.88
C ARG A 449 28.81 -12.20 -18.62
N PHE A 450 28.08 -12.55 -17.57
CA PHE A 450 28.03 -11.79 -16.33
C PHE A 450 29.41 -11.64 -15.68
N GLU A 451 30.21 -12.71 -15.64
CA GLU A 451 31.59 -12.69 -15.14
C GLU A 451 32.49 -11.77 -15.97
N LYS A 452 32.34 -11.76 -17.31
CA LYS A 452 33.08 -10.88 -18.21
C LYS A 452 32.68 -9.42 -18.06
N ASP A 453 31.39 -9.14 -17.95
CA ASP A 453 30.87 -7.78 -17.77
C ASP A 453 31.26 -7.22 -16.39
N MET A 454 31.27 -8.06 -15.35
CA MET A 454 31.75 -7.71 -14.02
C MET A 454 33.26 -7.46 -13.96
N ALA A 455 34.06 -8.13 -14.79
CA ALA A 455 35.51 -7.92 -14.85
C ALA A 455 35.90 -6.54 -15.41
N GLY A 456 35.01 -5.90 -16.19
CA GLY A 456 35.18 -4.54 -16.70
C GLY A 456 34.61 -3.43 -15.81
N TYR A 457 33.92 -3.79 -14.73
CA TYR A 457 33.25 -2.83 -13.84
C TYR A 457 34.20 -2.36 -12.73
N VAL A 458 34.52 -1.06 -12.73
CA VAL A 458 35.29 -0.40 -11.67
C VAL A 458 34.31 0.36 -10.76
N PRO A 459 34.14 -0.05 -9.49
CA PRO A 459 33.21 0.62 -8.57
C PRO A 459 33.68 2.04 -8.22
N PRO A 460 32.79 3.04 -8.12
CA PRO A 460 33.15 4.39 -7.66
C PRO A 460 33.67 4.40 -6.21
N GLU A 461 34.64 5.28 -5.90
CA GLU A 461 35.15 5.48 -4.54
C GLU A 461 34.01 5.83 -3.58
N GLY A 462 33.76 4.95 -2.59
CA GLY A 462 32.64 5.04 -1.65
C GLY A 462 31.66 3.86 -1.69
N SER A 463 31.74 3.00 -2.73
CA SER A 463 30.92 1.78 -2.86
C SER A 463 31.53 0.56 -2.13
N GLY A 464 31.80 0.72 -0.83
CA GLY A 464 32.24 -0.40 0.00
C GLY A 464 31.09 -1.40 0.24
N ARG A 465 31.17 -2.59 -0.39
CA ARG A 465 30.45 -3.85 -0.08
C ARG A 465 29.19 -3.70 0.80
N SER A 466 28.07 -3.33 0.18
CA SER A 466 26.74 -3.53 0.78
C SER A 466 26.45 -5.04 0.82
N GLY A 467 26.54 -5.64 2.02
CA GLY A 467 26.25 -7.06 2.24
C GLY A 467 26.46 -7.56 3.67
N LYS A 468 27.34 -6.94 4.48
CA LYS A 468 27.43 -7.24 5.92
C LYS A 468 27.12 -5.98 6.72
N ARG A 469 26.00 -5.98 7.47
CA ARG A 469 25.66 -4.93 8.44
C ARG A 469 26.86 -4.73 9.38
N LYS A 470 27.60 -3.62 9.25
CA LYS A 470 28.52 -3.17 10.30
C LYS A 470 27.67 -2.85 11.53
N ARG A 471 27.63 -3.76 12.50
CA ARG A 471 27.08 -3.50 13.83
C ARG A 471 27.77 -2.23 14.36
N GLY A 472 27.00 -1.23 14.78
CA GLY A 472 27.53 0.03 15.28
C GLY A 472 28.58 -0.22 16.38
N LYS A 473 29.64 0.61 16.41
CA LYS A 473 30.66 0.56 17.46
C LYS A 473 29.96 0.60 18.82
N LYS A 474 30.00 -0.51 19.55
CA LYS A 474 29.50 -0.57 20.93
C LYS A 474 30.35 0.32 21.82
N ASP A 475 29.71 0.95 22.79
CA ASP A 475 30.34 1.75 23.83
C ASP A 475 31.56 0.99 24.41
N PRO A 476 32.77 1.57 24.40
CA PRO A 476 33.97 0.97 24.97
C PRO A 476 33.82 0.53 26.44
N ASN A 477 32.87 1.12 27.19
CA ASN A 477 32.59 0.78 28.58
C ASN A 477 31.52 -0.30 28.77
N ALA A 478 30.95 -0.86 27.71
CA ALA A 478 29.97 -1.94 27.83
C ALA A 478 30.65 -3.27 28.25
N PRO A 479 30.15 -3.96 29.29
CA PRO A 479 30.70 -5.26 29.71
C PRO A 479 30.70 -6.29 28.58
N LYS A 480 31.81 -7.02 28.42
CA LYS A 480 31.93 -8.11 27.43
C LYS A 480 30.94 -9.23 27.76
N ARG A 481 30.28 -9.78 26.74
CA ARG A 481 29.26 -10.84 26.92
C ARG A 481 29.87 -12.10 27.55
N ALA A 482 29.06 -12.82 28.32
CA ALA A 482 29.47 -14.11 28.87
C ALA A 482 29.75 -15.14 27.76
N LEU A 483 30.86 -15.86 27.89
CA LEU A 483 31.26 -16.93 26.98
C LEU A 483 30.54 -18.24 27.33
N SER A 484 30.17 -19.01 26.30
CA SER A 484 29.56 -20.34 26.47
C SER A 484 30.62 -21.40 26.81
N ALA A 485 30.19 -22.59 27.27
CA ALA A 485 31.09 -23.69 27.59
C ALA A 485 31.95 -24.12 26.39
N PHE A 486 31.37 -24.08 25.19
CA PHE A 486 32.08 -24.35 23.94
C PHE A 486 33.16 -23.30 23.63
N PHE A 487 32.88 -22.01 23.87
CA PHE A 487 33.87 -20.96 23.62
C PHE A 487 35.04 -21.01 24.61
N TRP A 488 34.81 -21.39 25.87
CA TRP A 488 35.89 -21.66 26.82
C TRP A 488 36.77 -22.83 26.37
N PHE A 489 36.16 -23.90 25.85
CA PHE A 489 36.89 -25.02 25.26
C PHE A 489 37.71 -24.61 24.04
N CYS A 490 37.12 -23.84 23.12
CA CYS A 490 37.82 -23.31 21.96
C CYS A 490 38.99 -22.41 22.37
N ASN A 491 38.86 -21.61 23.43
CA ASN A 491 39.94 -20.74 23.89
C ASN A 491 41.17 -21.54 24.38
N ASP A 492 40.95 -22.67 25.06
CA ASP A 492 42.03 -23.53 25.56
C ASP A 492 42.68 -24.40 24.46
N GLU A 493 41.89 -24.86 23.49
CA GLU A 493 42.31 -25.84 22.48
C GLU A 493 42.72 -25.22 21.14
N ARG A 494 42.20 -24.06 20.77
CA ARG A 494 42.57 -23.31 19.55
C ARG A 494 44.09 -23.10 19.40
N PRO A 495 44.85 -22.63 20.42
CA PRO A 495 46.30 -22.47 20.28
C PRO A 495 47.02 -23.82 20.06
N LYS A 496 46.50 -24.92 20.63
CA LYS A 496 47.07 -26.26 20.45
C LYS A 496 46.81 -26.81 19.06
N VAL A 497 45.61 -26.60 18.51
CA VAL A 497 45.26 -26.99 17.14
C VAL A 497 46.03 -26.15 16.12
N ARG A 498 46.18 -24.85 16.37
CA ARG A 498 46.96 -23.94 15.50
C ARG A 498 48.46 -24.24 15.53
N ALA A 499 49.00 -24.74 16.64
CA ALA A 499 50.40 -25.16 16.73
C ALA A 499 50.70 -26.45 15.92
N ILE A 500 49.71 -27.34 15.77
CA ILE A 500 49.85 -28.59 15.00
C ILE A 500 49.56 -28.36 13.51
N HIS A 501 48.69 -27.39 13.20
CA HIS A 501 48.27 -27.06 11.84
C HIS A 501 48.47 -25.56 11.55
N SER A 502 49.73 -25.13 11.52
CA SER A 502 50.13 -23.71 11.43
C SER A 502 49.75 -23.01 10.11
N ASN A 503 49.19 -23.73 9.13
CA ASN A 503 48.87 -23.24 7.79
C ASN A 503 47.39 -23.47 7.38
N MET A 504 46.51 -23.87 8.32
CA MET A 504 45.08 -24.01 8.04
C MET A 504 44.33 -22.69 8.17
N ALA A 505 43.30 -22.52 7.33
CA ALA A 505 42.40 -21.39 7.44
C ALA A 505 41.62 -21.45 8.77
N VAL A 506 41.28 -20.27 9.30
CA VAL A 506 40.59 -20.11 10.59
C VAL A 506 39.27 -20.90 10.64
N GLY A 507 38.56 -20.99 9.51
CA GLY A 507 37.32 -21.78 9.37
C GLY A 507 37.54 -23.30 9.48
N ASP A 508 38.67 -23.82 8.99
CA ASP A 508 39.00 -25.25 9.10
C ASP A 508 39.42 -25.62 10.53
N VAL A 509 40.10 -24.71 11.23
CA VAL A 509 40.41 -24.85 12.66
C VAL A 509 39.13 -24.87 13.50
N ALA A 510 38.14 -24.04 13.16
CA ALA A 510 36.84 -24.04 13.83
C ALA A 510 36.07 -25.36 13.63
N LYS A 511 36.07 -25.91 12.40
CA LYS A 511 35.47 -27.23 12.12
C LYS A 511 36.15 -28.36 12.89
N GLU A 512 37.47 -28.35 13.03
CA GLU A 512 38.21 -29.32 13.85
C GLU A 512 37.91 -29.20 15.35
N LEU A 513 37.78 -27.98 15.86
CA LEU A 513 37.38 -27.74 17.26
C LEU A 513 35.95 -28.23 17.54
N GLY A 514 35.02 -28.04 16.59
CA GLY A 514 33.65 -28.58 16.67
C GLY A 514 33.63 -30.11 16.76
N LYS A 515 34.40 -30.80 15.92
CA LYS A 515 34.55 -32.27 15.98
C LYS A 515 35.15 -32.73 17.30
N LYS A 516 36.18 -32.04 17.79
CA LYS A 516 36.78 -32.35 19.10
C LYS A 516 35.76 -32.18 20.22
N TRP A 517 34.97 -31.10 20.24
CA TRP A 517 33.92 -30.88 21.24
C TRP A 517 32.86 -31.98 21.27
N ALA A 518 32.49 -32.53 20.11
CA ALA A 518 31.60 -33.69 20.04
C ALA A 518 32.18 -34.92 20.74
N LEU A 519 33.50 -35.11 20.67
CA LEU A 519 34.27 -36.23 21.25
C LEU A 519 34.79 -35.99 22.67
N VAL A 520 34.63 -34.77 23.23
CA VAL A 520 35.05 -34.46 24.61
C VAL A 520 34.28 -35.32 25.62
N SER A 521 35.00 -35.82 26.62
CA SER A 521 34.45 -36.62 27.71
C SER A 521 33.38 -35.86 28.51
N ALA A 522 32.41 -36.56 29.09
CA ALA A 522 31.37 -35.92 29.90
C ALA A 522 31.95 -35.16 31.11
N ALA A 523 33.11 -35.59 31.65
CA ALA A 523 33.78 -34.92 32.76
C ALA A 523 34.38 -33.56 32.36
N ASP A 524 34.96 -33.47 31.17
CA ASP A 524 35.53 -32.22 30.65
C ASP A 524 34.43 -31.25 30.21
N LYS A 525 33.32 -31.74 29.63
CA LYS A 525 32.15 -30.90 29.33
C LYS A 525 31.59 -30.23 30.59
N VAL A 526 31.48 -30.96 31.70
CA VAL A 526 31.04 -30.42 32.99
C VAL A 526 31.99 -29.33 33.51
N ARG A 527 33.31 -29.50 33.33
CA ARG A 527 34.30 -28.46 33.70
C ARG A 527 34.05 -27.14 32.95
N TYR A 528 33.80 -27.22 31.65
CA TYR A 528 33.53 -26.05 30.81
C TYR A 528 32.15 -25.43 31.07
N GLU A 529 31.15 -26.25 31.42
CA GLU A 529 29.84 -25.76 31.87
C GLU A 529 29.93 -24.97 33.18
N GLN A 530 30.76 -25.41 34.13
CA GLN A 530 31.02 -24.68 35.38
C GLN A 530 31.73 -23.34 35.12
N LEU A 531 32.70 -23.30 34.19
CA LEU A 531 33.36 -22.06 33.78
C LEU A 531 32.38 -21.09 33.12
N ALA A 532 31.52 -21.57 32.22
CA ALA A 532 30.48 -20.76 31.59
C ALA A 532 29.43 -20.26 32.60
N ALA A 533 29.09 -21.05 33.62
CA ALA A 533 28.18 -20.63 34.69
C ALA A 533 28.78 -19.49 35.52
N LYS A 534 30.07 -19.58 35.90
CA LYS A 534 30.78 -18.50 36.61
C LYS A 534 30.90 -17.24 35.75
N ASP A 535 31.17 -17.38 34.45
CA ASP A 535 31.30 -16.25 33.52
C ASP A 535 29.95 -15.53 33.31
N ARG A 536 28.85 -16.29 33.31
CA ARG A 536 27.49 -15.77 33.28
C ARG A 536 27.18 -14.94 34.53
N GLU A 537 27.60 -15.39 35.71
CA GLU A 537 27.43 -14.62 36.96
C GLU A 537 28.24 -13.32 36.95
N ARG A 538 29.49 -13.34 36.45
CA ARG A 538 30.29 -12.11 36.24
C ARG A 538 29.54 -11.12 35.35
N TYR A 539 29.12 -11.57 34.16
CA TYR A 539 28.43 -10.70 33.21
C TYR A 539 27.12 -10.13 33.76
N GLN A 540 26.35 -10.91 34.54
CA GLN A 540 25.13 -10.45 35.19
C GLN A 540 25.40 -9.34 36.23
N LYS A 541 26.52 -9.41 36.97
CA LYS A 541 26.92 -8.36 37.91
C LYS A 541 27.40 -7.11 37.17
N GLU A 542 28.31 -7.26 36.20
CA GLU A 542 28.87 -6.14 35.44
C GLU A 542 27.79 -5.40 34.62
N ILE A 543 26.83 -6.12 34.01
CA ILE A 543 25.74 -5.48 33.27
C ILE A 543 24.72 -4.79 34.19
N ALA A 544 24.53 -5.30 35.41
CA ALA A 544 23.68 -4.65 36.40
C ALA A 544 24.32 -3.34 36.90
N GLU A 545 25.63 -3.35 37.14
CA GLU A 545 26.42 -2.16 37.49
C GLU A 545 26.47 -1.14 36.33
N TYR A 546 26.68 -1.59 35.09
CA TYR A 546 26.63 -0.74 33.90
C TYR A 546 25.24 -0.11 33.71
N LYS A 547 24.15 -0.88 33.86
CA LYS A 547 22.78 -0.34 33.81
C LYS A 547 22.48 0.66 34.94
N ALA A 548 23.03 0.43 36.13
CA ALA A 548 22.90 1.36 37.26
C ALA A 548 23.66 2.68 36.99
N SER A 549 24.85 2.64 36.37
CA SER A 549 25.62 3.82 35.98
C SER A 549 24.95 4.67 34.87
N LEU A 550 24.04 4.08 34.10
CA LEU A 550 23.29 4.74 33.02
C LEU A 550 21.90 5.28 33.43
N GLY A 551 21.54 5.18 34.72
CA GLY A 551 20.34 5.84 35.26
C GLY A 551 18.99 5.25 34.82
N LEU A 552 18.92 3.99 34.38
CA LEU A 552 17.67 3.33 33.97
C LEU A 552 17.05 2.49 35.11
N PRO A 553 15.72 2.52 35.32
CA PRO A 553 15.07 1.81 36.43
C PRO A 553 15.06 0.29 36.26
N VAL A 554 15.48 -0.43 37.32
CA VAL A 554 15.57 -1.91 37.37
C VAL A 554 14.19 -2.52 37.62
N LYS A 555 13.62 -3.22 36.65
CA LYS A 555 12.51 -4.19 36.89
C LYS A 555 13.10 -5.58 37.20
N ARG A 556 12.79 -6.09 38.40
CA ARG A 556 12.98 -7.50 38.78
C ARG A 556 11.97 -8.37 38.00
N GLY A 557 12.45 -9.41 37.32
CA GLY A 557 11.58 -10.44 36.72
C GLY A 557 11.03 -11.42 37.78
N PRO A 558 9.88 -12.08 37.56
CA PRO A 558 9.41 -13.15 38.43
C PRO A 558 10.25 -14.41 38.24
N GLY A 559 10.65 -15.00 39.37
CA GLY A 559 11.52 -16.17 39.46
C GLY A 559 10.85 -17.52 39.20
N ALA A 560 11.73 -18.51 39.15
CA ALA A 560 11.49 -19.92 38.90
C ALA A 560 10.75 -20.68 40.01
N SER A 561 9.99 -21.70 39.61
CA SER A 561 9.64 -22.97 40.30
C SER A 561 8.74 -23.78 39.34
N ALA A 562 8.73 -25.11 39.21
CA ALA A 562 9.45 -26.24 39.80
C ALA A 562 9.24 -27.48 38.86
N ALA A 563 9.91 -28.59 39.17
CA ALA A 563 10.17 -29.78 38.36
C ALA A 563 8.98 -30.66 37.90
N GLY A 564 9.22 -31.44 36.82
CA GLY A 564 8.49 -32.64 36.40
C GLY A 564 9.43 -33.74 35.84
N PRO A 565 9.06 -35.04 35.88
CA PRO A 565 9.99 -36.21 35.92
C PRO A 565 10.46 -36.74 34.54
N PRO A 566 11.42 -37.69 34.47
CA PRO A 566 12.16 -38.01 33.25
C PRO A 566 11.43 -39.04 32.37
N ARG A 567 11.46 -38.86 31.04
CA ARG A 567 11.08 -39.88 30.06
C ARG A 567 12.32 -40.45 29.36
N LYS A 568 12.41 -41.79 29.39
CA LYS A 568 13.47 -42.60 28.79
C LYS A 568 13.40 -42.63 27.25
N ALA A 569 14.59 -42.66 26.67
CA ALA A 569 15.07 -43.13 25.36
C ALA A 569 14.07 -43.63 24.29
N ALA A 570 14.20 -43.05 23.09
CA ALA A 570 14.12 -43.76 21.81
C ALA A 570 15.08 -43.08 20.80
N LEU A 571 15.76 -43.89 19.98
CA LEU A 571 16.85 -43.55 19.07
C LEU A 571 16.50 -42.52 17.98
N PRO A 572 17.49 -41.76 17.44
CA PRO A 572 17.25 -40.83 16.33
C PRO A 572 17.28 -41.55 14.98
N ALA A 573 16.23 -41.35 14.18
CA ALA A 573 16.24 -41.60 12.74
C ALA A 573 16.75 -40.34 12.03
N ALA A 574 17.66 -40.55 11.08
CA ALA A 574 18.37 -39.54 10.31
C ALA A 574 17.44 -38.56 9.58
N GLN A 575 17.76 -37.27 9.67
CA GLN A 575 17.43 -36.30 8.65
C GLN A 575 18.55 -35.25 8.57
N GLU A 576 19.03 -35.10 7.34
CA GLU A 576 20.18 -34.33 6.89
C GLU A 576 19.97 -32.83 7.19
N ALA A 577 20.87 -32.26 7.97
CA ALA A 577 21.02 -30.82 8.13
C ALA A 577 22.13 -30.37 7.18
N SER A 578 21.76 -29.58 6.17
CA SER A 578 22.70 -28.81 5.37
C SER A 578 23.16 -27.60 6.18
N ASP A 579 24.44 -27.63 6.57
CA ASP A 579 25.21 -26.54 7.16
C ASP A 579 25.21 -25.30 6.27
N ASP A 580 24.91 -24.12 6.85
CA ASP A 580 25.37 -22.81 6.36
C ASP A 580 25.34 -21.81 7.54
N ASP A 581 26.27 -21.99 8.49
CA ASP A 581 26.56 -21.03 9.57
C ASP A 581 28.04 -20.61 9.46
N ASP A 582 28.32 -19.59 8.63
CA ASP A 582 29.63 -18.92 8.53
C ASP A 582 29.60 -17.56 9.26
N GLU A 583 30.02 -17.54 10.54
CA GLU A 583 30.48 -16.32 11.22
C GLU A 583 32.02 -16.32 11.34
N GLU A 584 32.66 -15.37 10.63
CA GLU A 584 34.10 -15.15 10.62
C GLU A 584 34.59 -14.43 11.88
N GLU A 585 35.74 -14.86 12.38
CA GLU A 585 36.50 -14.29 13.49
C GLU A 585 37.34 -13.09 13.05
N ASP A 586 37.22 -11.96 13.76
CA ASP A 586 38.13 -10.83 13.69
C ASP A 586 39.49 -11.24 14.29
N SER A 587 40.54 -11.21 13.46
CA SER A 587 41.94 -11.32 13.89
C SER A 587 42.45 -9.94 14.31
N ASP A 588 42.56 -9.72 15.62
CA ASP A 588 43.44 -8.69 16.17
C ASP A 588 44.87 -9.27 16.20
N ASP A 589 45.72 -8.85 15.26
CA ASP A 589 47.18 -8.96 15.39
C ASP A 589 47.73 -7.55 15.69
N GLU A 590 48.61 -7.48 16.69
CA GLU A 590 49.42 -6.29 17.04
C GLU A 590 50.32 -5.82 15.89
#